data_AF-A0A534TEI4-F1
#
_entry.id   AF-A0A534TEI4-F1
#
_cell.length_a   1.000
_cell.length_b   1.000
_cell.length_c   1.000
_cell.angle_alpha   90.00
_cell.angle_beta   90.00
_cell.angle_gamma   90.00
#
_symmetry.space_group_name_H-M   'P 1'
#
loop_
_entity.id
_entity.type
_entity.pdbx_description
1 polymer ?
#
loop_
_entity_poly.entity_id
_entity_poly.type
_entity_poly.pdbx_seq_one_letter_code
_entity_poly.pdbx_strand_id
1 'polypeptide(L)'
;MTVGSAALLGISLFGAACSTAHRPPPLLAQNRELGSFAQAAAWPNAEPLIAIIAAQEFVAARHERDGYEYFQKLAREQPHRPILLSLEGLLQARSAGQIPLLSRVSWVEDAIRKLDRGASADPGAGRLLRGLVFADLPERFGKAKQAVADLEASLDIRESFPGDLDRAIYRGLARAYRTEGEEGRSREMQQRAGLRSLEDGEVASNFSVGSEEGFRFTNPRLLREADGVYIAEGFDFGNIAFLVDGAGVIAIDTGTTAETAAAAKKALRQVTDAPIRFVVLTHSHWDHVGGVAAIREPGTVVIARANSVDELKRMRSSQRTFSWFFGSRAVPLDIRVDRTVSSNESLRLGNLEIQLIPVSGGETSDALFVHLARQGLLFVGDAFMPYVGPPFLSEGSPDGYLEALAKVRALAPRRLIHGHPPLTRYFNMEAAPGLETALRDLHDRYLPDVLRSRPIADILHDNYLPLSLRETPKAVLPYLLVRDHFLERLHQQNAGYWQADGEGMDSVTRSEWAALLDEMGQRSEAPFVRVVEDLLGRGDGPLGLKVAEMGLLRHPSSEKLQRARTKALSMLIERYSPVDPFRFIIYSQWANAPLPPVAGPAGEAR
;
A
#
# COMPACT_ATOMS: atom_id res chain seq x y z
N MET A 1 -0.83 40.53 1.80
CA MET A 1 -2.08 40.67 2.57
C MET A 1 -2.95 39.47 2.24
N THR A 2 -3.39 38.82 3.30
CA THR A 2 -4.13 37.55 3.43
C THR A 2 -5.41 37.45 2.60
N VAL A 3 -5.56 36.34 1.86
CA VAL A 3 -6.86 35.74 1.56
C VAL A 3 -6.70 34.23 1.75
N GLY A 4 -7.24 33.74 2.87
CA GLY A 4 -7.36 32.33 3.17
C GLY A 4 -8.60 31.73 2.51
N SER A 5 -8.55 30.44 2.20
CA SER A 5 -9.73 29.63 1.88
C SER A 5 -9.49 28.23 2.39
N ALA A 6 -10.50 27.74 3.10
CA ALA A 6 -10.48 26.64 4.03
C ALA A 6 -10.39 25.27 3.37
N ALA A 7 -9.60 24.38 3.99
CA ALA A 7 -9.82 22.95 4.00
C ALA A 7 -9.65 22.47 5.44
N LEU A 8 -10.76 22.44 6.18
CA LEU A 8 -10.86 21.87 7.52
C LEU A 8 -11.03 20.36 7.38
N LEU A 9 -10.00 19.59 7.74
CA LEU A 9 -10.09 18.17 8.09
C LEU A 9 -9.07 17.87 9.21
N GLY A 10 -9.35 18.47 10.36
CA GLY A 10 -9.15 17.83 11.66
C GLY A 10 -10.55 17.60 12.25
N ILE A 11 -10.67 17.00 13.43
CA ILE A 11 -11.95 16.92 14.16
C ILE A 11 -12.40 18.37 14.49
N SER A 12 -13.07 19.03 13.55
CA SER A 12 -13.56 20.39 13.71
C SER A 12 -14.84 20.35 14.52
N LEU A 13 -14.71 20.62 15.81
CA LEU A 13 -15.84 20.83 16.72
C LEU A 13 -16.52 22.19 16.51
N PHE A 14 -15.99 23.06 15.62
CA PHE A 14 -16.51 24.39 15.29
C PHE A 14 -16.70 24.57 13.77
N GLY A 15 -17.70 23.89 13.22
CA GLY A 15 -18.38 24.30 11.99
C GLY A 15 -19.76 24.83 12.36
N ALA A 16 -19.92 26.16 12.43
CA ALA A 16 -21.22 26.81 12.53
C ALA A 16 -21.81 26.92 11.13
N ALA A 17 -22.70 25.99 10.80
CA ALA A 17 -23.82 26.23 9.90
C ALA A 17 -24.94 25.33 10.39
N CYS A 18 -26.14 25.88 10.57
CA CYS A 18 -27.36 25.10 10.69
C CYS A 18 -27.59 24.36 9.37
N SER A 19 -26.86 23.27 9.12
CA SER A 19 -27.33 22.23 8.22
C SER A 19 -27.83 21.09 9.10
N THR A 20 -29.06 20.67 8.82
CA THR A 20 -29.65 19.47 9.40
C THR A 20 -28.65 18.33 9.31
N ALA A 21 -28.37 17.68 10.44
CA ALA A 21 -27.61 16.43 10.50
C ALA A 21 -28.25 15.43 9.53
N HIS A 22 -27.71 15.31 8.33
CA HIS A 22 -28.12 14.35 7.34
C HIS A 22 -26.94 13.44 7.09
N ARG A 23 -27.18 12.14 7.24
CA ARG A 23 -26.26 11.11 6.73
C ARG A 23 -25.98 11.45 5.26
N PRO A 24 -24.73 11.37 4.79
CA PRO A 24 -24.48 11.48 3.37
C PRO A 24 -25.33 10.43 2.65
N PRO A 25 -25.93 10.76 1.49
CA PRO A 25 -26.61 9.76 0.68
C PRO A 25 -25.64 8.64 0.30
N PRO A 26 -26.14 7.41 0.03
CA PRO A 26 -25.28 6.28 -0.29
C PRO A 26 -24.38 6.57 -1.49
N LEU A 27 -23.21 5.93 -1.52
CA LEU A 27 -22.33 5.90 -2.67
C LEU A 27 -23.09 5.45 -3.92
N LEU A 28 -22.74 6.04 -5.07
CA LEU A 28 -23.25 5.57 -6.35
C LEU A 28 -22.46 4.35 -6.82
N ALA A 29 -21.13 4.37 -6.67
CA ALA A 29 -20.29 3.21 -6.90
C ALA A 29 -20.24 2.27 -5.68
N GLN A 30 -20.29 0.97 -5.91
CA GLN A 30 -20.08 -0.02 -4.85
C GLN A 30 -18.65 0.09 -4.31
N ASN A 31 -18.48 0.28 -3.01
CA ASN A 31 -17.18 0.16 -2.36
C ASN A 31 -16.88 -1.31 -2.03
N ARG A 32 -16.32 -2.02 -3.00
CA ARG A 32 -16.00 -3.46 -2.91
C ARG A 32 -14.99 -3.78 -1.80
N GLU A 33 -13.98 -2.93 -1.64
CA GLU A 33 -12.96 -3.04 -0.59
C GLU A 33 -13.60 -2.96 0.79
N LEU A 34 -14.36 -1.90 1.06
CA LEU A 34 -15.10 -1.76 2.31
C LEU A 34 -16.01 -2.97 2.58
N GLY A 35 -16.73 -3.44 1.56
CA GLY A 35 -17.60 -4.61 1.68
C GLY A 35 -16.84 -5.86 2.13
N SER A 36 -15.70 -6.14 1.48
CA SER A 36 -14.86 -7.31 1.77
C SER A 36 -14.20 -7.22 3.14
N PHE A 37 -13.57 -6.08 3.45
CA PHE A 37 -12.90 -5.87 4.73
C PHE A 37 -13.89 -5.83 5.90
N ALA A 38 -15.06 -5.22 5.74
CA ALA A 38 -16.11 -5.28 6.74
C ALA A 38 -16.53 -6.74 6.96
N GLN A 39 -16.92 -7.47 5.91
CA GLN A 39 -17.32 -8.87 6.02
C GLN A 39 -16.27 -9.74 6.73
N ALA A 40 -14.99 -9.57 6.38
CA ALA A 40 -13.89 -10.28 7.02
C ALA A 40 -13.68 -9.85 8.48
N ALA A 41 -13.76 -8.55 8.79
CA ALA A 41 -13.59 -8.02 10.14
C ALA A 41 -14.63 -8.55 11.14
N ALA A 42 -15.83 -8.89 10.64
CA ALA A 42 -16.90 -9.49 11.44
C ALA A 42 -16.60 -10.94 11.88
N TRP A 43 -15.62 -11.63 11.27
CA TRP A 43 -15.31 -13.01 11.67
C TRP A 43 -14.71 -13.08 13.08
N PRO A 44 -15.10 -14.07 13.91
CA PRO A 44 -14.65 -14.15 15.31
C PRO A 44 -13.13 -14.22 15.48
N ASN A 45 -12.43 -14.80 14.51
CA ASN A 45 -10.98 -14.98 14.51
C ASN A 45 -10.26 -14.01 13.56
N ALA A 46 -10.91 -12.95 13.10
CA ALA A 46 -10.29 -11.99 12.20
C ALA A 46 -9.12 -11.26 12.88
N GLU A 47 -8.00 -11.20 12.18
CA GLU A 47 -6.81 -10.45 12.60
C GLU A 47 -7.16 -8.98 12.90
N PRO A 48 -6.59 -8.37 13.95
CA PRO A 48 -6.86 -6.97 14.30
C PRO A 48 -6.66 -5.99 13.13
N LEU A 49 -5.67 -6.25 12.27
CA LEU A 49 -5.38 -5.42 11.10
C LEU A 49 -6.55 -5.37 10.10
N ILE A 50 -7.29 -6.47 9.90
CA ILE A 50 -8.47 -6.50 9.03
C ILE A 50 -9.54 -5.53 9.53
N ALA A 51 -9.76 -5.50 10.87
CA ALA A 51 -10.70 -4.56 11.49
C ALA A 51 -10.22 -3.10 11.38
N ILE A 52 -8.91 -2.86 11.53
CA ILE A 52 -8.32 -1.52 11.37
C ILE A 52 -8.50 -1.02 9.92
N ILE A 53 -8.19 -1.86 8.92
CA ILE A 53 -8.37 -1.50 7.49
C ILE A 53 -9.85 -1.25 7.19
N ALA A 54 -10.77 -2.08 7.70
CA ALA A 54 -12.21 -1.85 7.53
C ALA A 54 -12.64 -0.49 8.10
N ALA A 55 -12.15 -0.11 9.30
CA ALA A 55 -12.43 1.20 9.88
C ALA A 55 -11.83 2.34 9.04
N GLN A 56 -10.63 2.16 8.48
CA GLN A 56 -10.01 3.12 7.57
C GLN A 56 -10.82 3.28 6.29
N GLU A 57 -11.36 2.20 5.72
CA GLU A 57 -12.23 2.27 4.53
C GLU A 57 -13.54 3.02 4.83
N PHE A 58 -14.13 2.89 6.03
CA PHE A 58 -15.25 3.74 6.45
C PHE A 58 -14.87 5.22 6.51
N VAL A 59 -13.69 5.55 7.04
CA VAL A 59 -13.19 6.94 7.10
C VAL A 59 -12.92 7.48 5.70
N ALA A 60 -12.23 6.71 4.85
CA ALA A 60 -11.91 7.09 3.48
C ALA A 60 -13.17 7.32 2.64
N ALA A 61 -14.23 6.55 2.91
CA ALA A 61 -15.52 6.69 2.26
C ALA A 61 -16.43 7.77 2.89
N ARG A 62 -15.99 8.52 3.92
CA ARG A 62 -16.83 9.52 4.64
C ARG A 62 -18.08 8.91 5.31
N HIS A 63 -17.99 7.64 5.68
CA HIS A 63 -19.06 6.87 6.32
C HIS A 63 -18.74 6.59 7.81
N GLU A 64 -18.13 7.54 8.53
CA GLU A 64 -17.69 7.34 9.92
C GLU A 64 -18.85 6.98 10.85
N ARG A 65 -20.07 7.49 10.57
CA ARG A 65 -21.27 7.16 11.35
C ARG A 65 -21.73 5.73 11.15
N ASP A 66 -21.74 5.25 9.91
CA ASP A 66 -22.09 3.86 9.60
C ASP A 66 -21.02 2.91 10.16
N GLY A 67 -19.75 3.29 10.05
CA GLY A 67 -18.63 2.60 10.68
C GLY A 67 -18.78 2.53 12.22
N TYR A 68 -19.17 3.63 12.87
CA TYR A 68 -19.45 3.62 14.31
C TYR A 68 -20.54 2.61 14.68
N GLU A 69 -21.66 2.60 13.96
CA GLU A 69 -22.77 1.65 14.21
C GLU A 69 -22.34 0.21 13.96
N TYR A 70 -21.54 -0.01 12.92
CA TYR A 70 -20.94 -1.29 12.58
C TYR A 70 -20.03 -1.82 13.69
N PHE A 71 -19.03 -1.03 14.13
CA PHE A 71 -18.10 -1.46 15.18
C PHE A 71 -18.74 -1.50 16.56
N GLN A 72 -19.76 -0.69 16.83
CA GLN A 72 -20.57 -0.82 18.05
C GLN A 72 -21.23 -2.20 18.11
N LYS A 73 -21.84 -2.66 17.01
CA LYS A 73 -22.43 -3.98 16.95
C LYS A 73 -21.36 -5.06 17.19
N LEU A 74 -20.24 -4.99 16.47
CA LEU A 74 -19.17 -5.97 16.62
C LEU A 74 -18.57 -6.00 18.04
N ALA A 75 -18.33 -4.84 18.66
CA ALA A 75 -17.80 -4.76 20.01
C ALA A 75 -18.75 -5.37 21.06
N ARG A 76 -20.06 -5.28 20.84
CA ARG A 76 -21.08 -5.95 21.68
C ARG A 76 -21.11 -7.46 21.47
N GLU A 77 -21.02 -7.91 20.22
CA GLU A 77 -21.06 -9.33 19.86
C GLU A 77 -19.75 -10.07 20.18
N GLN A 78 -18.62 -9.35 20.17
CA GLN A 78 -17.27 -9.90 20.32
C GLN A 78 -16.44 -9.13 21.36
N PRO A 79 -16.88 -9.09 22.64
CA PRO A 79 -16.23 -8.27 23.68
C PRO A 79 -14.80 -8.74 24.03
N HIS A 80 -14.41 -9.94 23.60
CA HIS A 80 -13.05 -10.48 23.77
C HIS A 80 -12.02 -9.87 22.80
N ARG A 81 -12.46 -9.10 21.80
CA ARG A 81 -11.59 -8.39 20.85
C ARG A 81 -11.54 -6.89 21.21
N PRO A 82 -10.64 -6.46 22.10
CA PRO A 82 -10.61 -5.09 22.62
C PRO A 82 -10.42 -4.02 21.54
N ILE A 83 -9.75 -4.38 20.44
CA ILE A 83 -9.56 -3.50 19.28
C ILE A 83 -10.90 -2.97 18.71
N LEU A 84 -11.97 -3.77 18.74
CA LEU A 84 -13.27 -3.37 18.21
C LEU A 84 -13.88 -2.19 19.00
N LEU A 85 -13.67 -2.17 20.33
CA LEU A 85 -14.11 -1.07 21.18
C LEU A 85 -13.30 0.21 20.91
N SER A 86 -11.99 0.08 20.67
CA SER A 86 -11.14 1.20 20.27
C SER A 86 -11.59 1.77 18.92
N LEU A 87 -11.93 0.92 17.95
CA LEU A 87 -12.43 1.34 16.64
C LEU A 87 -13.82 1.97 16.71
N GLU A 88 -14.73 1.46 17.56
CA GLU A 88 -16.00 2.13 17.88
C GLU A 88 -15.73 3.55 18.40
N GLY A 89 -14.85 3.70 19.39
CA GLY A 89 -14.49 5.00 19.97
C GLY A 89 -13.87 5.96 18.95
N LEU A 90 -12.98 5.46 18.07
CA LEU A 90 -12.37 6.26 17.00
C LEU A 90 -13.43 6.82 16.03
N LEU A 91 -14.31 5.95 15.51
CA LEU A 91 -15.34 6.35 14.56
C LEU A 91 -16.41 7.22 15.22
N GLN A 92 -16.68 7.01 16.51
CA GLN A 92 -17.51 7.90 17.32
C GLN A 92 -16.92 9.30 17.41
N ALA A 93 -15.63 9.43 17.74
CA ALA A 93 -14.96 10.73 17.84
C ALA A 93 -14.93 11.46 16.48
N ARG A 94 -14.63 10.74 15.39
CA ARG A 94 -14.58 11.33 14.04
C ARG A 94 -15.96 11.75 13.50
N SER A 95 -17.02 11.06 13.89
CA SER A 95 -18.40 11.45 13.51
C SER A 95 -18.98 12.60 14.35
N ALA A 96 -18.24 13.17 15.31
CA ALA A 96 -18.74 14.23 16.20
C ALA A 96 -19.25 15.48 15.46
N GLY A 97 -18.69 15.80 14.28
CA GLY A 97 -19.14 16.92 13.44
C GLY A 97 -20.59 16.76 12.97
N GLN A 98 -21.09 15.52 12.88
CA GLN A 98 -22.45 15.18 12.46
C GLN A 98 -23.46 15.23 13.62
N ILE A 99 -22.99 15.41 14.86
CA ILE A 99 -23.83 15.42 16.07
C ILE A 99 -24.26 16.86 16.40
N PRO A 100 -25.52 17.09 16.81
CA PRO A 100 -25.99 18.39 17.28
C PRO A 100 -25.10 18.97 18.38
N LEU A 101 -24.89 20.29 18.33
CA LEU A 101 -23.92 20.99 19.19
C LEU A 101 -24.13 20.71 20.70
N LEU A 102 -25.39 20.66 21.14
CA LEU A 102 -25.76 20.43 22.55
C LEU A 102 -25.37 19.04 23.06
N SER A 103 -25.36 18.03 22.19
CA SER A 103 -25.02 16.64 22.57
C SER A 103 -23.56 16.30 22.26
N ARG A 104 -22.88 17.13 21.48
CA ARG A 104 -21.56 16.85 20.92
C ARG A 104 -20.47 16.64 21.98
N VAL A 105 -20.52 17.36 23.10
CA VAL A 105 -19.55 17.17 24.19
C VAL A 105 -19.71 15.78 24.82
N SER A 106 -20.93 15.45 25.25
CA SER A 106 -21.23 14.13 25.85
C SER A 106 -20.92 12.97 24.90
N TRP A 107 -21.11 13.18 23.60
CA TRP A 107 -20.77 12.23 22.55
C TRP A 107 -19.27 11.92 22.48
N VAL A 108 -18.43 12.97 22.53
CA VAL A 108 -16.98 12.83 22.52
C VAL A 108 -16.46 12.26 23.84
N GLU A 109 -17.03 12.65 24.98
CA GLU A 109 -16.69 12.05 26.28
C GLU A 109 -16.97 10.55 26.33
N ASP A 110 -18.04 10.10 25.68
CA ASP A 110 -18.34 8.69 25.54
C ASP A 110 -17.33 7.95 24.65
N ALA A 111 -16.91 8.56 23.54
CA ALA A 111 -15.82 8.05 22.71
C ALA A 111 -14.51 7.91 23.50
N ILE A 112 -14.17 8.92 24.31
CA ILE A 112 -12.99 8.91 25.19
C ILE A 112 -13.03 7.73 26.15
N ARG A 113 -14.17 7.48 26.82
CA ARG A 113 -14.32 6.34 27.74
C ARG A 113 -14.10 4.99 27.05
N LYS A 114 -14.57 4.84 25.81
CA LYS A 114 -14.35 3.62 25.01
C LYS A 114 -12.87 3.44 24.67
N LEU A 115 -12.21 4.49 24.23
CA LEU A 115 -10.78 4.48 23.90
C LEU A 115 -9.91 4.21 25.14
N ASP A 116 -10.25 4.78 26.30
CA ASP A 116 -9.53 4.51 27.56
C ASP A 116 -9.63 3.02 27.95
N ARG A 117 -10.83 2.42 27.83
CA ARG A 117 -11.02 0.97 28.07
C ARG A 117 -10.29 0.11 27.03
N GLY A 118 -10.37 0.50 25.77
CA GLY A 118 -9.71 -0.19 24.66
C GLY A 118 -8.18 -0.21 24.81
N ALA A 119 -7.57 0.95 25.09
CA ALA A 119 -6.12 1.08 25.32
C ALA A 119 -5.64 0.34 26.57
N SER A 120 -6.49 0.22 27.60
CA SER A 120 -6.17 -0.55 28.80
C SER A 120 -6.16 -2.06 28.53
N ALA A 121 -7.03 -2.53 27.64
CA ALA A 121 -7.14 -3.95 27.27
C ALA A 121 -6.19 -4.37 26.13
N ASP A 122 -5.74 -3.41 25.32
CA ASP A 122 -4.77 -3.59 24.25
C ASP A 122 -3.69 -2.49 24.33
N PRO A 123 -2.59 -2.74 25.07
CA PRO A 123 -1.48 -1.80 25.21
C PRO A 123 -0.72 -1.52 23.91
N GLY A 124 -0.99 -2.28 22.85
CA GLY A 124 -0.47 -2.06 21.51
C GLY A 124 -1.39 -1.17 20.69
N ALA A 125 -2.26 -1.78 19.88
CA ALA A 125 -3.01 -1.06 18.86
C ALA A 125 -4.08 -0.16 19.48
N GLY A 126 -4.73 -0.62 20.56
CA GLY A 126 -5.65 0.20 21.34
C GLY A 126 -5.03 1.49 21.87
N ARG A 127 -3.80 1.42 22.40
CA ARG A 127 -3.06 2.60 22.87
C ARG A 127 -2.72 3.56 21.73
N LEU A 128 -2.22 3.05 20.61
CA LEU A 128 -1.92 3.85 19.43
C LEU A 128 -3.17 4.61 18.93
N LEU A 129 -4.30 3.91 18.78
CA LEU A 129 -5.56 4.52 18.34
C LEU A 129 -6.05 5.60 19.30
N ARG A 130 -5.95 5.37 20.61
CA ARG A 130 -6.28 6.38 21.63
C ARG A 130 -5.38 7.61 21.49
N GLY A 131 -4.07 7.40 21.38
CA GLY A 131 -3.10 8.49 21.20
C GLY A 131 -3.40 9.35 19.98
N LEU A 132 -3.65 8.72 18.83
CA LEU A 132 -4.01 9.41 17.59
C LEU A 132 -5.31 10.21 17.71
N VAL A 133 -6.35 9.64 18.31
CA VAL A 133 -7.63 10.35 18.51
C VAL A 133 -7.46 11.51 19.49
N PHE A 134 -6.76 11.29 20.61
CA PHE A 134 -6.58 12.31 21.65
C PHE A 134 -5.74 13.49 21.17
N ALA A 135 -4.77 13.26 20.29
CA ALA A 135 -3.99 14.33 19.66
C ALA A 135 -4.85 15.29 18.81
N ASP A 136 -6.00 14.82 18.31
CA ASP A 136 -6.93 15.60 17.50
C ASP A 136 -8.05 16.27 18.31
N LEU A 137 -8.15 15.98 19.61
CA LEU A 137 -9.17 16.56 20.46
C LEU A 137 -8.81 18.00 20.86
N PRO A 138 -9.79 18.93 20.93
CA PRO A 138 -9.55 20.27 21.43
C PRO A 138 -9.10 20.28 22.90
N GLU A 139 -8.32 21.31 23.25
CA GLU A 139 -7.72 21.54 24.57
C GLU A 139 -8.68 21.32 25.74
N ARG A 140 -9.95 21.73 25.60
CA ARG A 140 -11.00 21.59 26.64
C ARG A 140 -11.19 20.16 27.18
N PHE A 141 -10.82 19.13 26.41
CA PHE A 141 -10.93 17.73 26.86
C PHE A 141 -9.71 17.27 27.69
N GLY A 142 -8.63 18.06 27.74
CA GLY A 142 -7.46 17.81 28.58
C GLY A 142 -6.71 16.52 28.24
N LYS A 143 -6.69 16.11 26.96
CA LYS A 143 -6.13 14.81 26.54
C LYS A 143 -4.76 14.88 25.86
N ALA A 144 -4.23 16.07 25.57
CA ALA A 144 -2.99 16.21 24.82
C ALA A 144 -1.77 15.59 25.54
N LYS A 145 -1.60 15.79 26.86
CA LYS A 145 -0.57 15.06 27.65
C LYS A 145 -0.64 13.53 27.51
N GLN A 146 -1.85 12.96 27.56
CA GLN A 146 -2.03 11.51 27.40
C GLN A 146 -1.72 11.07 25.97
N ALA A 147 -2.09 11.89 24.97
CA ALA A 147 -1.75 11.63 23.58
C ALA A 147 -0.24 11.56 23.37
N VAL A 148 0.52 12.49 23.96
CA VAL A 148 1.99 12.47 23.93
C VAL A 148 2.52 11.14 24.49
N ALA A 149 2.10 10.78 25.71
CA ALA A 149 2.57 9.55 26.35
C ALA A 149 2.25 8.29 25.55
N ASP A 150 1.06 8.21 24.96
CA ASP A 150 0.64 7.05 24.16
C ASP A 150 1.41 6.96 22.84
N LEU A 151 1.63 8.09 22.17
CA LEU A 151 2.30 8.15 20.87
C LEU A 151 3.82 7.96 21.00
N GLU A 152 4.46 8.51 22.03
CA GLU A 152 5.86 8.21 22.35
C GLU A 152 6.06 6.73 22.65
N ALA A 153 5.21 6.13 23.49
CA ALA A 153 5.26 4.69 23.76
C ALA A 153 5.00 3.85 22.50
N SER A 154 4.17 4.34 21.56
CA SER A 154 3.91 3.64 20.29
C SER A 154 5.14 3.66 19.37
N LEU A 155 5.98 4.70 19.44
CA LEU A 155 7.26 4.71 18.70
C LEU A 155 8.18 3.59 19.20
N ASP A 156 8.20 3.28 20.49
CA ASP A 156 9.10 2.27 21.06
C ASP A 156 8.77 0.84 20.60
N ILE A 157 7.49 0.59 20.28
CA ILE A 157 7.01 -0.71 19.80
C ILE A 157 6.57 -0.67 18.33
N ARG A 158 7.01 0.34 17.56
CA ARG A 158 6.57 0.56 16.17
C ARG A 158 6.81 -0.64 15.24
N GLU A 159 7.85 -1.43 15.51
CA GLU A 159 8.15 -2.65 14.75
C GLU A 159 7.16 -3.80 15.02
N SER A 160 6.41 -3.73 16.12
CA SER A 160 5.39 -4.71 16.49
C SER A 160 4.03 -4.43 15.82
N PHE A 161 3.88 -3.30 15.13
CA PHE A 161 2.66 -2.95 14.43
C PHE A 161 2.78 -3.19 12.92
N PRO A 162 1.73 -3.74 12.30
CA PRO A 162 1.62 -3.71 10.86
C PRO A 162 1.38 -2.28 10.37
N GLY A 163 2.18 -1.85 9.39
CA GLY A 163 2.10 -0.52 8.79
C GLY A 163 3.20 0.39 9.30
N ASP A 164 4.01 0.90 8.38
CA ASP A 164 5.02 1.91 8.66
C ASP A 164 4.27 3.24 8.93
N LEU A 165 3.88 3.51 10.19
CA LEU A 165 2.93 4.56 10.62
C LEU A 165 3.59 5.77 11.32
N ASP A 166 4.91 5.89 11.24
CA ASP A 166 5.66 6.94 11.94
C ASP A 166 5.17 8.34 11.55
N ARG A 167 4.75 8.54 10.30
CA ARG A 167 4.16 9.82 9.86
C ARG A 167 2.90 10.18 10.66
N ALA A 168 1.99 9.22 10.85
CA ALA A 168 0.79 9.44 11.64
C ALA A 168 1.13 9.75 13.10
N ILE A 169 2.09 9.01 13.66
CA ILE A 169 2.53 9.18 15.05
C ILE A 169 3.18 10.55 15.25
N TYR A 170 4.13 10.94 14.40
CA TYR A 170 4.78 12.25 14.50
C TYR A 170 3.81 13.41 14.25
N ARG A 171 2.85 13.26 13.34
CA ARG A 171 1.78 14.24 13.16
C ARG A 171 0.93 14.38 14.42
N GLY A 172 0.53 13.26 15.03
CA GLY A 172 -0.21 13.24 16.29
C GLY A 172 0.57 13.91 17.43
N LEU A 173 1.86 13.59 17.56
CA LEU A 173 2.76 14.25 18.52
C LEU A 173 2.85 15.74 18.27
N ALA A 174 3.00 16.17 17.02
CA ALA A 174 3.06 17.59 16.67
C ALA A 174 1.75 18.32 17.07
N ARG A 175 0.59 17.72 16.80
CA ARG A 175 -0.71 18.26 17.21
C ARG A 175 -0.82 18.35 18.73
N ALA A 176 -0.45 17.29 19.45
CA ALA A 176 -0.50 17.25 20.91
C ALA A 176 0.46 18.27 21.56
N TYR A 177 1.71 18.37 21.08
CA TYR A 177 2.68 19.37 21.57
C TYR A 177 2.21 20.80 21.32
N ARG A 178 1.59 21.07 20.17
CA ARG A 178 1.00 22.39 19.88
C ARG A 178 -0.10 22.73 20.89
N THR A 179 -0.95 21.76 21.24
CA THR A 179 -1.99 21.95 22.26
C THR A 179 -1.41 22.17 23.66
N GLU A 180 -0.29 21.55 24.00
CA GLU A 180 0.42 21.78 25.27
C GLU A 180 1.27 23.08 25.29
N GLY A 181 1.29 23.84 24.19
CA GLY A 181 2.10 25.05 24.06
C GLY A 181 3.59 24.81 23.80
N GLU A 182 3.99 23.57 23.51
CA GLU A 182 5.38 23.17 23.21
C GLU A 182 5.71 23.35 21.72
N GLU A 183 5.66 24.59 21.23
CA GLU A 183 5.85 24.97 19.82
C GLU A 183 7.14 24.41 19.20
N GLY A 184 8.25 24.38 19.95
CA GLY A 184 9.53 23.84 19.46
C GLY A 184 9.44 22.35 19.10
N ARG A 185 8.91 21.53 20.01
CA ARG A 185 8.73 20.08 19.79
C ARG A 185 7.65 19.81 18.76
N SER A 186 6.60 20.62 18.71
CA SER A 186 5.58 20.54 17.67
C SER A 186 6.20 20.67 16.27
N ARG A 187 7.01 21.71 16.04
CA ARG A 187 7.71 21.92 14.77
C ARG A 187 8.71 20.82 14.44
N GLU A 188 9.43 20.32 15.44
CA GLU A 188 10.33 19.19 15.28
C GLU A 188 9.56 17.96 14.80
N MET A 189 8.47 17.58 15.46
CA MET A 189 7.68 16.42 15.07
C MET A 189 7.00 16.61 13.70
N GLN A 190 6.54 17.83 13.38
CA GLN A 190 6.04 18.15 12.04
C GLN A 190 7.11 17.94 10.96
N GLN A 191 8.34 18.39 11.21
CA GLN A 191 9.47 18.20 10.31
C GLN A 191 9.83 16.70 10.17
N ARG A 192 9.84 15.96 11.28
CA ARG A 192 10.06 14.51 11.26
C ARG A 192 8.96 13.77 10.50
N ALA A 193 7.71 14.22 10.60
CA ALA A 193 6.61 13.73 9.80
C ALA A 193 6.70 14.09 8.32
N GLY A 194 7.70 14.87 7.88
CA GLY A 194 7.84 15.30 6.49
C GLY A 194 6.71 16.20 5.98
N LEU A 195 6.04 16.95 6.88
CA LEU A 195 4.90 17.81 6.56
C LEU A 195 5.29 19.29 6.48
N ARG A 196 4.73 20.03 5.52
CA ARG A 196 4.93 21.50 5.43
C ARG A 196 4.02 22.23 6.40
N SER A 197 2.86 21.66 6.67
CA SER A 197 1.85 22.14 7.62
C SER A 197 1.12 20.94 8.24
N LEU A 198 0.60 21.11 9.45
CA LEU A 198 -0.21 20.06 10.13
C LEU A 198 -1.62 19.92 9.55
N GLU A 199 -1.94 20.79 8.60
CA GLU A 199 -3.16 20.83 7.82
C GLU A 199 -2.96 20.17 6.43
N ASP A 200 -1.73 19.81 6.06
CA ASP A 200 -1.45 18.97 4.88
C ASP A 200 -2.08 17.57 5.08
N GLY A 201 -2.64 17.00 4.00
CA GLY A 201 -3.54 15.82 4.00
C GLY A 201 -3.15 14.63 4.89
N GLU A 202 -4.13 13.78 5.21
CA GLU A 202 -4.08 12.76 6.28
C GLU A 202 -3.26 11.49 5.96
N VAL A 203 -2.26 11.57 5.08
CA VAL A 203 -1.39 10.42 4.76
C VAL A 203 -0.72 9.85 6.02
N ALA A 204 -1.05 8.61 6.35
CA ALA A 204 -0.59 7.95 7.58
C ALA A 204 0.71 7.16 7.40
N SER A 205 0.99 6.68 6.18
CA SER A 205 2.15 5.82 5.90
C SER A 205 3.49 6.58 5.90
N ASN A 206 4.57 5.81 6.00
CA ASN A 206 5.94 6.28 5.83
C ASN A 206 6.33 6.47 4.35
N PHE A 207 5.41 6.25 3.42
CA PHE A 207 5.69 6.41 2.00
C PHE A 207 6.21 7.81 1.71
N SER A 208 7.14 7.89 0.78
CA SER A 208 7.63 9.15 0.23
C SER A 208 7.64 9.05 -1.29
N VAL A 209 7.39 10.17 -1.95
CA VAL A 209 7.31 10.22 -3.41
C VAL A 209 7.66 11.62 -3.92
N GLY A 210 8.37 11.69 -5.04
CA GLY A 210 8.62 12.95 -5.73
C GLY A 210 9.24 12.76 -7.10
N SER A 211 9.23 13.82 -7.91
CA SER A 211 9.73 13.79 -9.28
C SER A 211 11.22 13.52 -9.38
N GLU A 212 12.02 13.92 -8.39
CA GLU A 212 13.47 13.74 -8.39
C GLU A 212 13.88 12.42 -7.72
N GLU A 213 13.37 12.18 -6.51
CA GLU A 213 13.83 11.08 -5.66
C GLU A 213 13.14 9.74 -5.96
N GLY A 214 12.01 9.77 -6.67
CA GLY A 214 11.16 8.60 -6.88
C GLY A 214 10.35 8.24 -5.64
N PHE A 215 9.90 6.99 -5.57
CA PHE A 215 9.14 6.46 -4.44
C PHE A 215 10.02 5.69 -3.47
N ARG A 216 9.72 5.78 -2.16
CA ARG A 216 10.26 4.88 -1.14
C ARG A 216 9.19 4.48 -0.15
N PHE A 217 9.18 3.20 0.23
CA PHE A 217 8.26 2.65 1.22
C PHE A 217 8.58 3.09 2.64
N THR A 218 9.87 3.09 3.00
CA THR A 218 10.34 3.31 4.37
C THR A 218 11.77 3.87 4.36
N ASN A 219 12.31 4.14 5.54
CA ASN A 219 13.67 4.62 5.69
C ASN A 219 14.73 3.52 5.48
N PRO A 220 15.91 3.85 4.91
CA PRO A 220 16.98 2.89 4.70
C PRO A 220 17.47 2.23 5.99
N ARG A 221 17.57 0.90 5.99
CA ARG A 221 18.17 0.10 7.09
C ARG A 221 18.77 -1.20 6.59
N LEU A 222 19.82 -1.68 7.26
CA LEU A 222 20.45 -2.97 6.99
C LEU A 222 20.02 -3.98 8.06
N LEU A 223 19.09 -4.86 7.71
CA LEU A 223 18.54 -5.88 8.62
C LEU A 223 19.41 -7.13 8.59
N ARG A 224 19.70 -7.73 9.74
CA ARG A 224 20.31 -9.06 9.83
C ARG A 224 19.22 -10.11 10.01
N GLU A 225 18.91 -10.84 8.94
CA GLU A 225 17.81 -11.81 8.90
C GLU A 225 18.21 -13.18 9.49
N ALA A 226 19.45 -13.57 9.27
CA ALA A 226 20.07 -14.76 9.84
C ALA A 226 21.58 -14.56 9.93
N ASP A 227 22.30 -15.56 10.43
CA ASP A 227 23.75 -15.50 10.40
C ASP A 227 24.28 -15.44 8.96
N GLY A 228 25.10 -14.42 8.69
CA GLY A 228 25.60 -14.11 7.35
C GLY A 228 24.54 -13.63 6.34
N VAL A 229 23.29 -13.33 6.73
CA VAL A 229 22.25 -12.88 5.80
C VAL A 229 21.78 -11.48 6.15
N TYR A 230 22.02 -10.53 5.26
CA TYR A 230 21.69 -9.11 5.44
C TYR A 230 20.75 -8.62 4.34
N ILE A 231 19.75 -7.81 4.70
CA ILE A 231 18.78 -7.22 3.77
C ILE A 231 18.87 -5.70 3.87
N ALA A 232 19.25 -5.04 2.79
CA ALA A 232 19.18 -3.58 2.66
C ALA A 232 17.75 -3.20 2.25
N GLU A 233 16.96 -2.76 3.22
CA GLU A 233 15.56 -2.33 3.04
C GLU A 233 15.46 -0.80 2.99
N GLY A 234 14.56 -0.25 2.17
CA GLY A 234 14.27 1.18 2.13
C GLY A 234 15.32 2.05 1.43
N PHE A 235 16.42 1.45 0.96
CA PHE A 235 17.41 2.11 0.11
C PHE A 235 16.88 2.40 -1.30
N ASP A 236 15.94 1.59 -1.78
CA ASP A 236 15.39 1.63 -3.12
C ASP A 236 13.90 1.19 -3.10
N PHE A 237 13.28 1.07 -4.28
CA PHE A 237 11.97 0.47 -4.45
C PHE A 237 12.01 -1.03 -4.09
N GLY A 238 13.01 -1.75 -4.59
CA GLY A 238 13.29 -3.16 -4.26
C GLY A 238 14.39 -3.33 -3.21
N ASN A 239 14.35 -4.44 -2.49
CA ASN A 239 15.38 -4.80 -1.51
C ASN A 239 16.59 -5.46 -2.19
N ILE A 240 17.76 -5.25 -1.58
CA ILE A 240 19.00 -5.92 -1.97
C ILE A 240 19.44 -6.80 -0.81
N ALA A 241 19.66 -8.09 -1.05
CA ALA A 241 20.17 -8.99 -0.03
C ALA A 241 21.64 -9.33 -0.24
N PHE A 242 22.35 -9.55 0.86
CA PHE A 242 23.76 -9.92 0.87
C PHE A 242 23.96 -11.16 1.75
N LEU A 243 24.46 -12.22 1.15
CA LEU A 243 24.90 -13.44 1.84
C LEU A 243 26.41 -13.35 2.03
N VAL A 244 26.86 -13.23 3.27
CA VAL A 244 28.24 -12.94 3.65
C VAL A 244 28.92 -14.19 4.20
N ASP A 245 30.06 -14.54 3.63
CA ASP A 245 31.00 -15.56 4.10
C ASP A 245 32.44 -15.02 4.01
N GLY A 246 33.38 -15.61 4.74
CA GLY A 246 34.79 -15.22 4.67
C GLY A 246 35.40 -15.36 3.26
N ALA A 247 34.86 -16.25 2.42
CA ALA A 247 35.29 -16.41 1.03
C ALA A 247 34.77 -15.32 0.07
N GLY A 248 33.73 -14.57 0.45
CA GLY A 248 33.11 -13.54 -0.37
C GLY A 248 31.62 -13.30 -0.05
N VAL A 249 31.00 -12.47 -0.89
CA VAL A 249 29.57 -12.13 -0.80
C VAL A 249 28.80 -12.61 -2.04
N ILE A 250 27.58 -13.10 -1.83
CA ILE A 250 26.56 -13.26 -2.87
C ILE A 250 25.54 -12.12 -2.67
N ALA A 251 25.40 -11.23 -3.64
CA ALA A 251 24.28 -10.29 -3.69
C ALA A 251 23.09 -10.95 -4.37
N ILE A 252 21.89 -10.77 -3.83
CA ILE A 252 20.62 -11.15 -4.47
C ILE A 252 19.89 -9.85 -4.80
N ASP A 253 19.61 -9.66 -6.08
CA ASP A 253 19.12 -8.43 -6.69
C ASP A 253 20.03 -7.22 -6.44
N THR A 254 19.69 -6.09 -7.07
CA THR A 254 20.58 -4.92 -7.13
C THR A 254 19.87 -3.57 -7.07
N GLY A 255 18.55 -3.50 -6.94
CA GLY A 255 17.82 -2.23 -6.90
C GLY A 255 17.61 -1.59 -8.27
N THR A 256 16.98 -0.42 -8.26
CA THR A 256 16.55 0.33 -9.46
C THR A 256 17.65 1.15 -10.11
N THR A 257 18.55 1.75 -9.33
CA THR A 257 19.58 2.65 -9.87
C THR A 257 20.96 2.38 -9.29
N ALA A 258 22.00 2.85 -9.98
CA ALA A 258 23.37 2.72 -9.51
C ALA A 258 23.60 3.44 -8.17
N GLU A 259 22.94 4.56 -7.94
CA GLU A 259 23.07 5.38 -6.72
C GLU A 259 22.49 4.67 -5.50
N THR A 260 21.29 4.12 -5.60
CA THR A 260 20.64 3.41 -4.49
C THR A 260 21.35 2.09 -4.18
N ALA A 261 21.79 1.39 -5.22
CA ALA A 261 22.62 0.19 -5.10
C ALA A 261 23.98 0.48 -4.45
N ALA A 262 24.63 1.60 -4.81
CA ALA A 262 25.88 2.03 -4.18
C ALA A 262 25.70 2.38 -2.70
N ALA A 263 24.57 3.00 -2.34
CA ALA A 263 24.22 3.28 -0.94
C ALA A 263 24.03 1.98 -0.13
N ALA A 264 23.31 1.00 -0.67
CA ALA A 264 23.16 -0.32 -0.04
C ALA A 264 24.51 -1.05 0.10
N LYS A 265 25.36 -1.01 -0.94
CA LYS A 265 26.71 -1.57 -0.90
C LYS A 265 27.59 -0.87 0.14
N LYS A 266 27.46 0.44 0.32
CA LYS A 266 28.16 1.18 1.38
C LYS A 266 27.75 0.69 2.78
N ALA A 267 26.46 0.43 2.99
CA ALA A 267 25.97 -0.16 4.24
C ALA A 267 26.54 -1.58 4.45
N LEU A 268 26.57 -2.42 3.41
CA LEU A 268 27.24 -3.72 3.47
C LEU A 268 28.72 -3.62 3.88
N ARG A 269 29.44 -2.60 3.39
CA ARG A 269 30.88 -2.41 3.70
C ARG A 269 31.13 -2.05 5.17
N GLN A 270 30.11 -1.67 5.93
CA GLN A 270 30.21 -1.57 7.39
C GLN A 270 30.21 -2.93 8.10
N VAL A 271 29.80 -3.98 7.40
CA VAL A 271 29.73 -5.36 7.90
C VAL A 271 30.91 -6.20 7.41
N THR A 272 31.33 -6.04 6.16
CA THR A 272 32.39 -6.86 5.56
C THR A 272 33.11 -6.18 4.40
N ASP A 273 34.43 -6.41 4.31
CA ASP A 273 35.27 -6.03 3.17
C ASP A 273 35.43 -7.16 2.15
N ALA A 274 34.80 -8.31 2.37
CA ALA A 274 34.90 -9.45 1.46
C ALA A 274 34.36 -9.09 0.05
N PRO A 275 35.01 -9.58 -1.02
CA PRO A 275 34.62 -9.26 -2.39
C PRO A 275 33.26 -9.87 -2.76
N ILE A 276 32.47 -9.13 -3.53
CA ILE A 276 31.20 -9.62 -4.10
C ILE A 276 31.52 -10.57 -5.26
N ARG A 277 31.38 -11.87 -5.04
CA ARG A 277 31.73 -12.90 -6.03
C ARG A 277 30.60 -13.20 -6.99
N PHE A 278 29.36 -13.11 -6.51
CA PHE A 278 28.18 -13.42 -7.29
C PHE A 278 27.12 -12.34 -7.10
N VAL A 279 26.41 -12.04 -8.19
CA VAL A 279 25.11 -11.34 -8.17
C VAL A 279 24.10 -12.32 -8.74
N VAL A 280 23.06 -12.65 -7.98
CA VAL A 280 21.96 -13.50 -8.42
C VAL A 280 20.73 -12.62 -8.58
N LEU A 281 20.21 -12.52 -9.80
CA LEU A 281 18.98 -11.80 -10.10
C LEU A 281 17.80 -12.75 -9.94
N THR A 282 16.85 -12.40 -9.08
CA THR A 282 15.62 -13.16 -8.88
C THR A 282 14.73 -13.08 -10.11
N HIS A 283 14.72 -11.95 -10.81
CA HIS A 283 14.05 -11.74 -12.09
C HIS A 283 14.56 -10.46 -12.76
N SER A 284 14.12 -10.21 -13.99
CA SER A 284 14.68 -9.15 -14.84
C SER A 284 13.90 -7.83 -14.87
N HIS A 285 13.25 -7.46 -13.78
CA HIS A 285 12.62 -6.14 -13.66
C HIS A 285 13.58 -5.07 -13.18
N TRP A 286 13.26 -3.83 -13.53
CA TRP A 286 14.12 -2.65 -13.42
C TRP A 286 14.65 -2.42 -11.99
N ASP A 287 13.84 -2.68 -10.98
CA ASP A 287 14.09 -2.60 -9.54
C ASP A 287 14.96 -3.73 -8.98
N HIS A 288 15.22 -4.75 -9.78
CA HIS A 288 16.08 -5.88 -9.39
C HIS A 288 17.42 -5.83 -10.11
N VAL A 289 17.45 -5.24 -11.30
CA VAL A 289 18.60 -5.30 -12.20
C VAL A 289 19.30 -3.95 -12.39
N GLY A 290 18.63 -2.83 -12.19
CA GLY A 290 19.13 -1.50 -12.53
C GLY A 290 20.41 -1.08 -11.79
N GLY A 291 20.69 -1.66 -10.62
CA GLY A 291 21.91 -1.38 -9.85
C GLY A 291 23.10 -2.30 -10.13
N VAL A 292 23.02 -3.25 -11.06
CA VAL A 292 24.08 -4.27 -11.29
C VAL A 292 25.46 -3.64 -11.45
N ALA A 293 25.57 -2.54 -12.20
CA ALA A 293 26.85 -1.88 -12.45
C ALA A 293 27.53 -1.36 -11.16
N ALA A 294 26.77 -0.93 -10.16
CA ALA A 294 27.31 -0.43 -8.89
C ALA A 294 27.66 -1.57 -7.91
N ILE A 295 26.90 -2.67 -7.95
CA ILE A 295 27.18 -3.84 -7.12
C ILE A 295 28.40 -4.60 -7.63
N ARG A 296 28.56 -4.73 -8.96
CA ARG A 296 29.63 -5.51 -9.60
C ARG A 296 31.03 -5.06 -9.17
N GLU A 297 31.92 -6.03 -8.95
CA GLU A 297 33.35 -5.88 -8.64
C GLU A 297 34.20 -6.67 -9.65
N PRO A 298 35.53 -6.47 -9.68
CA PRO A 298 36.40 -7.31 -10.50
C PRO A 298 36.22 -8.80 -10.18
N GLY A 299 35.87 -9.58 -11.20
CA GLY A 299 35.64 -11.03 -11.06
C GLY A 299 34.24 -11.43 -10.59
N THR A 300 33.32 -10.48 -10.34
CA THR A 300 31.92 -10.81 -10.05
C THR A 300 31.24 -11.48 -11.25
N VAL A 301 30.54 -12.58 -10.99
CA VAL A 301 29.70 -13.30 -11.96
C VAL A 301 28.23 -12.95 -11.71
N VAL A 302 27.57 -12.38 -12.72
CA VAL A 302 26.13 -12.09 -12.70
C VAL A 302 25.36 -13.31 -13.21
N ILE A 303 24.43 -13.81 -12.41
CA ILE A 303 23.62 -15.00 -12.65
C ILE A 303 22.15 -14.60 -12.76
N ALA A 304 21.45 -15.08 -13.78
CA ALA A 304 20.01 -14.89 -13.95
C ALA A 304 19.35 -16.14 -14.55
N ARG A 305 18.02 -16.17 -14.64
CA ARG A 305 17.29 -17.21 -15.39
C ARG A 305 17.65 -17.22 -16.87
N ALA A 306 17.58 -18.38 -17.50
CA ALA A 306 17.91 -18.53 -18.92
C ALA A 306 17.04 -17.68 -19.87
N ASN A 307 15.79 -17.42 -19.49
CA ASN A 307 14.89 -16.55 -20.24
C ASN A 307 14.96 -15.06 -19.84
N SER A 308 15.94 -14.65 -19.03
CA SER A 308 16.11 -13.25 -18.61
C SER A 308 16.27 -12.27 -19.78
N VAL A 309 16.84 -12.73 -20.89
CA VAL A 309 17.07 -11.90 -22.08
C VAL A 309 15.75 -11.42 -22.69
N ASP A 310 14.73 -12.28 -22.71
CA ASP A 310 13.41 -11.93 -23.24
C ASP A 310 12.71 -10.91 -22.33
N GLU A 311 12.87 -11.09 -21.02
CA GLU A 311 12.27 -10.19 -20.03
C GLU A 311 12.97 -8.82 -20.01
N LEU A 312 14.31 -8.78 -20.05
CA LEU A 312 15.07 -7.54 -20.23
C LEU A 312 14.66 -6.81 -21.51
N LYS A 313 14.39 -7.54 -22.60
CA LYS A 313 13.90 -6.95 -23.84
C LYS A 313 12.51 -6.33 -23.66
N ARG A 314 11.60 -7.00 -22.94
CA ARG A 314 10.28 -6.45 -22.58
C ARG A 314 10.45 -5.16 -21.77
N MET A 315 11.25 -5.19 -20.70
CA MET A 315 11.51 -4.02 -19.86
C MET A 315 12.05 -2.83 -20.66
N ARG A 316 13.05 -3.04 -21.54
CA ARG A 316 13.60 -1.97 -22.39
C ARG A 316 12.58 -1.40 -23.38
N SER A 317 11.64 -2.22 -23.83
CA SER A 317 10.57 -1.78 -24.75
C SER A 317 9.40 -1.10 -24.04
N SER A 318 9.29 -1.27 -22.72
CA SER A 318 8.23 -0.65 -21.93
C SER A 318 8.42 0.87 -21.84
N GLN A 319 7.31 1.61 -21.95
CA GLN A 319 7.33 3.04 -21.68
C GLN A 319 7.25 3.28 -20.18
N ARG A 320 8.15 4.12 -19.66
CA ARG A 320 8.10 4.59 -18.27
C ARG A 320 7.03 5.67 -18.12
N THR A 321 5.76 5.27 -18.20
CA THR A 321 4.60 6.19 -18.17
C THR A 321 4.46 6.92 -16.83
N PHE A 322 4.92 6.31 -15.73
CA PHE A 322 4.82 6.87 -14.38
C PHE A 322 6.23 7.11 -13.81
N SER A 323 6.80 8.29 -14.10
CA SER A 323 8.18 8.61 -13.72
C SER A 323 8.41 8.67 -12.21
N TRP A 324 7.38 8.98 -11.40
CA TRP A 324 7.52 9.10 -9.95
C TRP A 324 7.78 7.79 -9.22
N PHE A 325 7.65 6.63 -9.88
CA PHE A 325 8.17 5.36 -9.35
C PHE A 325 9.70 5.45 -9.19
N PHE A 326 10.40 6.03 -10.17
CA PHE A 326 11.86 6.00 -10.30
C PHE A 326 12.54 7.33 -9.95
N GLY A 327 11.80 8.43 -10.05
CA GLY A 327 12.34 9.78 -10.02
C GLY A 327 12.97 10.19 -11.34
N SER A 328 13.90 11.14 -11.30
CA SER A 328 14.57 11.69 -12.49
C SER A 328 15.80 10.89 -12.93
N ARG A 329 16.12 9.80 -12.21
CA ARG A 329 17.35 9.01 -12.38
C ARG A 329 17.31 8.08 -13.59
N ALA A 330 18.49 7.79 -14.10
CA ALA A 330 18.67 6.78 -15.14
C ALA A 330 18.48 5.39 -14.53
N VAL A 331 17.70 4.56 -15.22
CA VAL A 331 17.46 3.15 -14.87
C VAL A 331 18.12 2.32 -15.98
N PRO A 332 19.38 1.89 -15.80
CA PRO A 332 20.11 1.21 -16.86
C PRO A 332 19.65 -0.24 -16.95
N LEU A 333 19.13 -0.63 -18.11
CA LEU A 333 18.68 -2.00 -18.38
C LEU A 333 19.65 -2.78 -19.27
N ASP A 334 20.74 -2.15 -19.74
CA ASP A 334 21.80 -2.80 -20.55
C ASP A 334 22.77 -3.57 -19.67
N ILE A 335 22.30 -4.71 -19.19
CA ILE A 335 22.98 -5.52 -18.18
C ILE A 335 23.57 -6.75 -18.85
N ARG A 336 24.82 -7.04 -18.45
CA ARG A 336 25.53 -8.24 -18.88
C ARG A 336 25.35 -9.34 -17.84
N VAL A 337 24.53 -10.34 -18.19
CA VAL A 337 24.45 -11.62 -17.50
C VAL A 337 25.63 -12.49 -17.94
N ASP A 338 26.39 -13.04 -16.99
CA ASP A 338 27.58 -13.85 -17.26
C ASP A 338 27.26 -15.35 -17.26
N ARG A 339 26.24 -15.78 -16.51
CA ARG A 339 25.78 -17.16 -16.41
C ARG A 339 24.26 -17.24 -16.32
N THR A 340 23.67 -18.24 -16.95
CA THR A 340 22.23 -18.49 -16.89
C THR A 340 21.87 -19.78 -16.17
N VAL A 341 20.65 -19.83 -15.62
CA VAL A 341 20.08 -20.99 -14.92
C VAL A 341 18.80 -21.45 -15.62
N SER A 342 18.76 -22.70 -16.07
CA SER A 342 17.60 -23.30 -16.74
C SER A 342 16.97 -24.46 -15.97
N SER A 343 17.68 -25.02 -14.99
CA SER A 343 17.21 -26.10 -14.12
C SER A 343 17.75 -25.90 -12.71
N ASN A 344 17.20 -26.64 -11.73
CA ASN A 344 17.65 -26.54 -10.34
C ASN A 344 19.14 -26.84 -10.24
N GLU A 345 19.90 -25.95 -9.63
CA GLU A 345 21.33 -26.15 -9.40
C GLU A 345 21.80 -25.52 -8.09
N SER A 346 22.93 -26.00 -7.57
CA SER A 346 23.54 -25.49 -6.35
C SER A 346 24.67 -24.51 -6.67
N LEU A 347 24.73 -23.40 -5.93
CA LEU A 347 25.85 -22.47 -5.94
C LEU A 347 26.52 -22.46 -4.57
N ARG A 348 27.85 -22.61 -4.55
CA ARG A 348 28.65 -22.63 -3.32
C ARG A 348 29.64 -21.49 -3.29
N LEU A 349 29.78 -20.86 -2.12
CA LEU A 349 30.79 -19.85 -1.82
C LEU A 349 31.29 -20.05 -0.38
N GLY A 350 32.50 -20.59 -0.22
CA GLY A 350 33.00 -20.97 1.10
C GLY A 350 32.07 -21.98 1.78
N ASN A 351 31.49 -21.60 2.92
CA ASN A 351 30.52 -22.43 3.65
C ASN A 351 29.05 -22.17 3.25
N LEU A 352 28.79 -21.16 2.42
CA LEU A 352 27.46 -20.89 1.89
C LEU A 352 27.14 -21.86 0.76
N GLU A 353 25.93 -22.41 0.81
CA GLU A 353 25.34 -23.23 -0.23
C GLU A 353 23.90 -22.78 -0.44
N ILE A 354 23.58 -22.37 -1.66
CA ILE A 354 22.24 -21.95 -2.07
C ILE A 354 21.76 -22.82 -3.23
N GLN A 355 20.46 -23.06 -3.31
CA GLN A 355 19.85 -23.66 -4.51
C GLN A 355 19.19 -22.56 -5.33
N LEU A 356 19.47 -22.55 -6.63
CA LEU A 356 18.82 -21.69 -7.61
C LEU A 356 17.71 -22.51 -8.27
N ILE A 357 16.45 -22.09 -8.10
CA ILE A 357 15.27 -22.87 -8.46
C ILE A 357 14.42 -22.06 -9.45
N PRO A 358 14.50 -22.37 -10.75
CA PRO A 358 13.67 -21.74 -11.76
C PRO A 358 12.17 -21.99 -11.49
N VAL A 359 11.33 -20.95 -11.51
CA VAL A 359 9.87 -21.05 -11.34
C VAL A 359 9.13 -20.25 -12.40
N SER A 360 7.91 -20.64 -12.76
CA SER A 360 7.11 -19.89 -13.74
C SER A 360 6.69 -18.50 -13.24
N GLY A 361 6.70 -18.29 -11.91
CA GLY A 361 6.42 -17.00 -11.26
C GLY A 361 4.95 -16.60 -11.29
N GLY A 362 4.55 -15.62 -10.48
CA GLY A 362 3.24 -14.96 -10.60
C GLY A 362 3.31 -13.61 -11.30
N GLU A 363 4.45 -12.93 -11.13
CA GLU A 363 4.66 -11.54 -11.51
C GLU A 363 5.39 -11.43 -12.87
N THR A 364 6.49 -12.15 -13.02
CA THR A 364 7.30 -12.27 -14.24
C THR A 364 7.40 -13.72 -14.72
N SER A 365 7.73 -13.89 -16.00
CA SER A 365 8.04 -15.20 -16.60
C SER A 365 9.45 -15.71 -16.28
N ASP A 366 10.36 -14.88 -15.79
CA ASP A 366 11.77 -15.25 -15.55
C ASP A 366 12.15 -15.35 -14.07
N ALA A 367 11.18 -15.63 -13.19
CA ALA A 367 11.41 -15.78 -11.77
C ALA A 367 12.38 -16.92 -11.39
N LEU A 368 13.24 -16.65 -10.41
CA LEU A 368 14.25 -17.53 -9.84
C LEU A 368 14.19 -17.46 -8.31
N PHE A 369 13.85 -18.58 -7.68
CA PHE A 369 13.97 -18.71 -6.23
C PHE A 369 15.41 -18.99 -5.82
N VAL A 370 15.82 -18.42 -4.68
CA VAL A 370 17.10 -18.71 -4.03
C VAL A 370 16.84 -19.33 -2.67
N HIS A 371 17.13 -20.62 -2.52
CA HIS A 371 16.84 -21.38 -1.30
C HIS A 371 18.08 -21.61 -0.45
N LEU A 372 18.05 -21.10 0.78
CA LEU A 372 19.04 -21.29 1.83
C LEU A 372 18.48 -22.30 2.84
N ALA A 373 18.52 -23.59 2.48
CA ALA A 373 17.91 -24.65 3.28
C ALA A 373 18.44 -24.70 4.73
N ARG A 374 19.74 -24.43 4.94
CA ARG A 374 20.36 -24.44 6.28
C ARG A 374 19.81 -23.34 7.20
N GLN A 375 19.48 -22.17 6.64
CA GLN A 375 18.92 -21.03 7.36
C GLN A 375 17.37 -21.08 7.38
N GLY A 376 16.76 -21.98 6.61
CA GLY A 376 15.31 -22.06 6.41
C GLY A 376 14.74 -20.86 5.67
N LEU A 377 15.52 -20.21 4.80
CA LEU A 377 15.10 -19.01 4.07
C LEU A 377 14.90 -19.31 2.58
N LEU A 378 13.83 -18.78 2.00
CA LEU A 378 13.59 -18.81 0.56
C LEU A 378 13.41 -17.38 0.05
N PHE A 379 14.34 -16.91 -0.77
CA PHE A 379 14.17 -15.65 -1.50
C PHE A 379 13.27 -15.93 -2.70
N VAL A 380 12.15 -15.23 -2.76
CA VAL A 380 11.09 -15.45 -3.75
C VAL A 380 10.99 -14.33 -4.78
N GLY A 381 11.85 -13.30 -4.67
CA GLY A 381 11.74 -12.07 -5.45
C GLY A 381 10.32 -11.52 -5.33
N ASP A 382 9.67 -11.39 -6.48
CA ASP A 382 8.34 -10.82 -6.62
C ASP A 382 7.28 -11.85 -7.02
N ALA A 383 7.57 -13.15 -6.85
CA ALA A 383 6.61 -14.19 -7.23
C ALA A 383 5.25 -14.07 -6.52
N PHE A 384 5.20 -13.40 -5.36
CA PHE A 384 3.98 -13.14 -4.59
C PHE A 384 3.80 -11.65 -4.31
N MET A 385 3.22 -10.95 -5.28
CA MET A 385 2.83 -9.55 -5.17
C MET A 385 1.31 -9.40 -5.08
N PRO A 386 0.79 -8.26 -4.59
CA PRO A 386 -0.62 -7.89 -4.78
C PRO A 386 -1.01 -7.81 -6.26
N TYR A 387 -0.05 -7.52 -7.13
CA TYR A 387 -0.26 -7.42 -8.58
C TYR A 387 0.27 -8.67 -9.27
N VAL A 388 -0.56 -9.31 -10.10
CA VAL A 388 -0.12 -10.46 -10.93
C VAL A 388 0.51 -9.89 -12.21
N GLY A 389 1.79 -9.52 -12.08
CA GLY A 389 2.58 -8.75 -13.04
C GLY A 389 2.37 -7.23 -12.88
N PRO A 390 3.29 -6.38 -13.37
CA PRO A 390 3.12 -4.94 -13.30
C PRO A 390 1.83 -4.53 -14.01
N PRO A 391 0.95 -3.71 -13.40
CA PRO A 391 -0.40 -3.43 -13.94
C PRO A 391 -0.41 -2.77 -15.33
N PHE A 392 0.72 -2.23 -15.78
CA PHE A 392 0.87 -1.56 -17.06
C PHE A 392 1.66 -2.40 -18.10
N LEU A 393 1.99 -3.66 -17.79
CA LEU A 393 2.70 -4.58 -18.68
C LEU A 393 1.90 -5.84 -18.98
N SER A 394 2.15 -6.41 -20.15
CA SER A 394 1.54 -7.64 -20.66
C SER A 394 2.33 -8.89 -20.21
N GLU A 395 2.45 -9.07 -18.90
CA GLU A 395 3.14 -10.19 -18.24
C GLU A 395 2.44 -10.62 -16.94
N GLY A 396 2.96 -11.61 -16.24
CA GLY A 396 2.33 -12.19 -15.05
C GLY A 396 1.41 -13.36 -15.37
N SER A 397 1.21 -14.27 -14.43
CA SER A 397 0.47 -15.51 -14.63
C SER A 397 -0.22 -15.97 -13.34
N PRO A 398 -1.57 -16.04 -13.31
CA PRO A 398 -2.31 -16.64 -12.20
C PRO A 398 -1.93 -18.12 -11.99
N ASP A 399 -1.79 -18.90 -13.07
CA ASP A 399 -1.34 -20.28 -13.01
C ASP A 399 0.08 -20.41 -12.46
N GLY A 400 0.99 -19.56 -12.93
CA GLY A 400 2.36 -19.53 -12.45
C GLY A 400 2.44 -19.10 -10.97
N TYR A 401 1.55 -18.21 -10.52
CA TYR A 401 1.42 -17.84 -9.09
C TYR A 401 1.05 -19.07 -8.26
N LEU A 402 0.08 -19.87 -8.71
CA LEU A 402 -0.34 -21.11 -8.06
C LEU A 402 0.76 -22.19 -8.10
N GLU A 403 1.52 -22.28 -9.20
CA GLU A 403 2.69 -23.16 -9.30
C GLU A 403 3.79 -22.76 -8.30
N ALA A 404 4.06 -21.46 -8.18
CA ALA A 404 5.03 -20.91 -7.23
C ALA A 404 4.61 -21.19 -5.78
N LEU A 405 3.34 -21.03 -5.41
CA LEU A 405 2.82 -21.42 -4.09
C LEU A 405 3.01 -22.92 -3.83
N ALA A 406 2.71 -23.78 -4.81
CA ALA A 406 2.95 -25.21 -4.69
C ALA A 406 4.44 -25.54 -4.51
N LYS A 407 5.34 -24.78 -5.15
CA LYS A 407 6.80 -24.92 -4.96
C LYS A 407 7.22 -24.52 -3.55
N VAL A 408 6.71 -23.40 -3.03
CA VAL A 408 6.96 -22.97 -1.65
C VAL A 408 6.54 -24.05 -0.66
N ARG A 409 5.33 -24.60 -0.84
CA ARG A 409 4.82 -25.70 0.00
C ARG A 409 5.72 -26.94 -0.04
N ALA A 410 6.24 -27.29 -1.21
CA ALA A 410 7.14 -28.44 -1.36
C ALA A 410 8.53 -28.21 -0.72
N LEU A 411 9.04 -26.98 -0.77
CA LEU A 411 10.33 -26.63 -0.14
C LEU A 411 10.22 -26.44 1.38
N ALA A 412 9.03 -26.07 1.86
CA ALA A 412 8.71 -25.84 3.28
C ALA A 412 9.76 -24.97 4.02
N PRO A 413 10.12 -23.78 3.49
CA PRO A 413 11.05 -22.90 4.19
C PRO A 413 10.44 -22.39 5.50
N ARG A 414 11.29 -22.01 6.46
CA ARG A 414 10.84 -21.34 7.68
C ARG A 414 10.29 -19.94 7.39
N ARG A 415 10.90 -19.23 6.43
CA ARG A 415 10.51 -17.86 6.08
C ARG A 415 10.73 -17.57 4.59
N LEU A 416 9.83 -16.75 4.04
CA LEU A 416 9.97 -16.16 2.70
C LEU A 416 10.63 -14.78 2.82
N ILE A 417 11.58 -14.50 1.93
CA ILE A 417 12.21 -13.19 1.77
C ILE A 417 11.82 -12.64 0.39
N HIS A 418 11.17 -11.49 0.40
CA HIS A 418 10.59 -10.87 -0.79
C HIS A 418 11.41 -9.67 -1.28
N GLY A 419 11.18 -9.28 -2.54
CA GLY A 419 11.73 -8.05 -3.14
C GLY A 419 11.20 -6.77 -2.47
N HIS A 420 9.90 -6.73 -2.13
CA HIS A 420 9.25 -5.53 -1.57
C HIS A 420 8.49 -5.81 -0.25
N PRO A 421 9.15 -6.11 0.89
CA PRO A 421 8.45 -6.48 2.13
C PRO A 421 7.34 -5.54 2.61
N PRO A 422 7.38 -4.20 2.42
CA PRO A 422 6.24 -3.34 2.71
C PRO A 422 4.96 -3.72 1.94
N LEU A 423 5.08 -4.25 0.73
CA LEU A 423 4.00 -4.81 -0.07
C LEU A 423 3.70 -6.27 0.25
N THR A 424 4.73 -7.05 0.54
CA THR A 424 4.66 -8.51 0.48
C THR A 424 4.78 -9.23 1.83
N ARG A 425 5.01 -8.51 2.94
CA ARG A 425 5.18 -9.11 4.28
C ARG A 425 4.01 -9.98 4.74
N TYR A 426 2.83 -9.78 4.19
CA TYR A 426 1.63 -10.58 4.47
C TYR A 426 1.55 -11.87 3.64
N PHE A 427 2.32 -11.98 2.57
CA PHE A 427 2.47 -13.19 1.76
C PHE A 427 3.56 -14.08 2.38
N ASN A 428 3.27 -14.64 3.55
CA ASN A 428 4.23 -15.41 4.34
C ASN A 428 3.83 -16.89 4.47
N MET A 429 4.66 -17.69 5.15
CA MET A 429 4.44 -19.12 5.32
C MET A 429 3.16 -19.49 6.08
N GLU A 430 2.69 -18.63 7.00
CA GLU A 430 1.43 -18.86 7.71
C GLU A 430 0.21 -18.63 6.80
N ALA A 431 0.30 -17.67 5.88
CA ALA A 431 -0.75 -17.36 4.93
C ALA A 431 -0.78 -18.30 3.72
N ALA A 432 0.37 -18.81 3.27
CA ALA A 432 0.53 -19.49 1.99
C ALA A 432 -0.46 -20.66 1.74
N PRO A 433 -0.72 -21.59 2.68
CA PRO A 433 -1.65 -22.69 2.43
C PRO A 433 -3.10 -22.25 2.24
N GLY A 434 -3.55 -21.29 3.07
CA GLY A 434 -4.89 -20.71 2.96
C GLY A 434 -5.04 -19.85 1.70
N LEU A 435 -3.99 -19.11 1.34
CA LEU A 435 -3.94 -18.31 0.12
C LEU A 435 -4.00 -19.18 -1.13
N GLU A 436 -3.20 -20.26 -1.20
CA GLU A 436 -3.24 -21.22 -2.31
C GLU A 436 -4.65 -21.80 -2.48
N THR A 437 -5.28 -22.23 -1.37
CA THR A 437 -6.63 -22.79 -1.39
C THR A 437 -7.66 -21.78 -1.90
N ALA A 438 -7.60 -20.54 -1.38
CA ALA A 438 -8.54 -19.48 -1.75
C ALA A 438 -8.37 -19.01 -3.21
N LEU A 439 -7.13 -18.92 -3.71
CA LEU A 439 -6.87 -18.53 -5.10
C LEU A 439 -7.20 -19.64 -6.09
N ARG A 440 -7.05 -20.92 -5.73
CA ARG A 440 -7.54 -22.03 -6.56
C ARG A 440 -9.06 -22.02 -6.67
N ASP A 441 -9.76 -21.80 -5.55
CA ASP A 441 -11.23 -21.66 -5.56
C ASP A 441 -11.68 -20.45 -6.40
N LEU A 442 -10.99 -19.30 -6.26
CA LEU A 442 -11.23 -18.12 -7.10
C LEU A 442 -11.03 -18.42 -8.59
N HIS A 443 -9.91 -19.05 -8.94
CA HIS A 443 -9.57 -19.46 -10.29
C HIS A 443 -10.65 -20.37 -10.89
N ASP A 444 -10.95 -21.48 -10.22
CA ASP A 444 -11.87 -22.50 -10.72
C ASP A 444 -13.31 -21.98 -10.82
N ARG A 445 -13.70 -21.07 -9.92
CA ARG A 445 -15.00 -20.39 -9.95
C ARG A 445 -15.14 -19.47 -11.16
N TYR A 446 -14.13 -18.67 -11.48
CA TYR A 446 -14.25 -17.58 -12.45
C TYR A 446 -13.69 -17.88 -13.83
N LEU A 447 -12.82 -18.88 -14.00
CA LEU A 447 -12.32 -19.28 -15.31
C LEU A 447 -13.47 -19.56 -16.32
N PRO A 448 -14.57 -20.27 -15.95
CA PRO A 448 -15.70 -20.46 -16.87
C PRO A 448 -16.45 -19.16 -17.26
N ASP A 449 -16.48 -18.17 -16.37
CA ASP A 449 -17.08 -16.85 -16.67
C ASP A 449 -16.18 -16.03 -17.59
N VAL A 450 -14.87 -16.05 -17.32
CA VAL A 450 -13.84 -15.42 -18.14
C VAL A 450 -13.85 -15.99 -19.56
N LEU A 451 -13.89 -17.33 -19.71
CA LEU A 451 -13.92 -17.99 -21.01
C LEU A 451 -15.21 -17.72 -21.81
N ARG A 452 -16.26 -17.23 -21.15
CA ARG A 452 -17.50 -16.76 -21.79
C ARG A 452 -17.47 -15.25 -22.05
N SER A 453 -16.32 -14.60 -21.89
CA SER A 453 -16.12 -13.15 -22.02
C SER A 453 -17.08 -12.34 -21.15
N ARG A 454 -17.39 -12.80 -19.93
CA ARG A 454 -18.11 -11.96 -18.97
C ARG A 454 -17.25 -10.73 -18.67
N PRO A 455 -17.81 -9.51 -18.66
CA PRO A 455 -17.05 -8.30 -18.37
C PRO A 455 -16.30 -8.41 -17.05
N ILE A 456 -15.02 -8.02 -17.06
CA ILE A 456 -14.18 -8.06 -15.85
C ILE A 456 -14.77 -7.18 -14.74
N ALA A 457 -15.38 -6.04 -15.10
CA ALA A 457 -16.04 -5.17 -14.14
C ALA A 457 -17.14 -5.93 -13.37
N ASP A 458 -17.95 -6.74 -14.04
CA ASP A 458 -19.02 -7.54 -13.41
C ASP A 458 -18.45 -8.66 -12.53
N ILE A 459 -17.41 -9.35 -13.00
CA ILE A 459 -16.70 -10.38 -12.22
C ILE A 459 -16.17 -9.78 -10.91
N LEU A 460 -15.54 -8.60 -10.97
CA LEU A 460 -15.04 -7.91 -9.78
C LEU A 460 -16.19 -7.48 -8.85
N HIS A 461 -17.35 -7.08 -9.39
CA HIS A 461 -18.53 -6.67 -8.59
C HIS A 461 -19.14 -7.80 -7.77
N ASP A 462 -18.94 -9.07 -8.16
CA ASP A 462 -19.33 -10.21 -7.32
C ASP A 462 -18.62 -10.19 -5.95
N ASN A 463 -17.47 -9.50 -5.87
CA ASN A 463 -16.73 -9.23 -4.64
C ASN A 463 -16.46 -10.49 -3.80
N TYR A 464 -16.06 -11.56 -4.49
CA TYR A 464 -16.05 -12.91 -3.93
C TYR A 464 -15.06 -13.08 -2.78
N LEU A 465 -15.53 -13.72 -1.70
CA LEU A 465 -14.75 -14.04 -0.51
C LEU A 465 -15.01 -15.51 -0.09
N PRO A 466 -14.08 -16.44 -0.39
CA PRO A 466 -14.20 -17.86 -0.05
C PRO A 466 -14.47 -18.08 1.44
N LEU A 467 -15.36 -19.02 1.76
CA LEU A 467 -15.64 -19.39 3.15
C LEU A 467 -14.44 -20.08 3.83
N SER A 468 -13.57 -20.75 3.07
CA SER A 468 -12.34 -21.38 3.56
C SER A 468 -11.42 -20.39 4.28
N LEU A 469 -11.44 -19.12 3.88
CA LEU A 469 -10.65 -18.06 4.53
C LEU A 469 -11.02 -17.83 5.99
N ARG A 470 -12.24 -18.21 6.42
CA ARG A 470 -12.64 -18.16 7.83
C ARG A 470 -11.79 -19.07 8.71
N GLU A 471 -11.27 -20.16 8.15
CA GLU A 471 -10.45 -21.12 8.89
C GLU A 471 -8.96 -20.77 8.81
N THR A 472 -8.57 -19.86 7.90
CA THR A 472 -7.19 -19.43 7.66
C THR A 472 -7.06 -17.90 7.76
N PRO A 473 -7.18 -17.29 8.95
CA PRO A 473 -7.25 -15.84 9.11
C PRO A 473 -6.00 -15.10 8.59
N LYS A 474 -4.83 -15.73 8.62
CA LYS A 474 -3.57 -15.18 8.06
C LYS A 474 -3.61 -15.01 6.54
N ALA A 475 -4.42 -15.79 5.83
CA ALA A 475 -4.57 -15.72 4.38
C ALA A 475 -5.55 -14.63 3.91
N VAL A 476 -6.37 -14.08 4.81
CA VAL A 476 -7.44 -13.11 4.47
C VAL A 476 -6.86 -11.86 3.83
N LEU A 477 -5.89 -11.23 4.48
CA LEU A 477 -5.29 -10.00 3.96
C LEU A 477 -4.59 -10.21 2.60
N PRO A 478 -3.63 -11.14 2.44
CA PRO A 478 -2.99 -11.33 1.14
C PRO A 478 -3.97 -11.76 0.05
N TYR A 479 -5.02 -12.53 0.37
CA TYR A 479 -6.08 -12.83 -0.58
C TYR A 479 -6.79 -11.55 -1.05
N LEU A 480 -7.24 -10.70 -0.14
CA LEU A 480 -7.92 -9.45 -0.49
C LEU A 480 -7.02 -8.52 -1.31
N LEU A 481 -5.72 -8.44 -0.98
CA LEU A 481 -4.77 -7.62 -1.71
C LEU A 481 -4.53 -8.08 -3.16
N VAL A 482 -4.55 -9.40 -3.41
CA VAL A 482 -4.25 -9.95 -4.76
C VAL A 482 -5.50 -10.30 -5.58
N ARG A 483 -6.67 -10.50 -4.96
CA ARG A 483 -7.88 -11.05 -5.60
C ARG A 483 -8.27 -10.32 -6.89
N ASP A 484 -8.42 -9.00 -6.82
CA ASP A 484 -8.91 -8.22 -7.97
C ASP A 484 -7.89 -8.31 -9.12
N HIS A 485 -6.59 -8.18 -8.84
CA HIS A 485 -5.52 -8.27 -9.83
C HIS A 485 -5.31 -9.68 -10.39
N PHE A 486 -5.55 -10.71 -9.59
CA PHE A 486 -5.56 -12.09 -10.04
C PHE A 486 -6.68 -12.32 -11.07
N LEU A 487 -7.88 -11.82 -10.80
CA LEU A 487 -9.02 -11.90 -11.73
C LEU A 487 -8.80 -11.06 -12.99
N GLU A 488 -8.27 -9.84 -12.85
CA GLU A 488 -7.91 -8.97 -13.98
C GLU A 488 -6.91 -9.66 -14.91
N ARG A 489 -5.85 -10.27 -14.34
CA ARG A 489 -4.85 -10.99 -15.16
C ARG A 489 -5.42 -12.27 -15.76
N LEU A 490 -6.22 -13.04 -15.01
CA LEU A 490 -6.90 -14.22 -15.52
C LEU A 490 -7.80 -13.86 -16.71
N HIS A 491 -8.56 -12.77 -16.59
CA HIS A 491 -9.40 -12.25 -17.66
C HIS A 491 -8.57 -11.82 -18.87
N GLN A 492 -7.54 -11.00 -18.68
CA GLN A 492 -6.70 -10.52 -19.76
C GLN A 492 -6.01 -11.63 -20.56
N GLN A 493 -5.71 -12.78 -19.93
CA GLN A 493 -5.05 -13.90 -20.59
C GLN A 493 -6.01 -14.85 -21.33
N ASN A 494 -7.29 -14.85 -20.97
CA ASN A 494 -8.24 -15.87 -21.42
C ASN A 494 -9.48 -15.30 -22.13
N ALA A 495 -9.77 -14.00 -21.98
CA ALA A 495 -10.87 -13.32 -22.66
C ALA A 495 -10.39 -12.54 -23.89
N GLY A 496 -11.26 -12.47 -24.89
CA GLY A 496 -11.04 -11.62 -26.07
C GLY A 496 -11.32 -10.14 -25.80
N TYR A 497 -11.06 -9.30 -26.81
CA TYR A 497 -11.30 -7.85 -26.73
C TYR A 497 -12.80 -7.48 -26.67
N TRP A 498 -13.67 -8.35 -27.16
CA TRP A 498 -15.13 -8.19 -27.11
C TRP A 498 -15.72 -9.00 -25.96
N GLN A 499 -16.51 -8.32 -25.13
CA GLN A 499 -17.21 -8.91 -24.00
C GLN A 499 -18.65 -9.29 -24.36
N ALA A 500 -19.25 -10.15 -23.53
CA ALA A 500 -20.57 -10.72 -23.74
C ALA A 500 -21.73 -9.70 -23.65
N ASP A 501 -21.50 -8.54 -23.04
CA ASP A 501 -22.46 -7.43 -22.93
C ASP A 501 -22.32 -6.40 -24.08
N GLY A 502 -21.39 -6.61 -25.01
CA GLY A 502 -21.08 -5.68 -26.10
C GLY A 502 -19.92 -4.72 -25.80
N GLU A 503 -19.34 -4.74 -24.59
CA GLU A 503 -18.14 -3.94 -24.29
C GLU A 503 -17.01 -4.29 -25.27
N GLY A 504 -16.38 -3.26 -25.83
CA GLY A 504 -15.33 -3.38 -26.83
C GLY A 504 -15.80 -3.54 -28.28
N MET A 505 -17.09 -3.77 -28.56
CA MET A 505 -17.60 -3.85 -29.95
C MET A 505 -17.52 -2.49 -30.66
N ASP A 506 -17.90 -1.43 -29.94
CA ASP A 506 -17.77 -0.04 -30.36
C ASP A 506 -16.71 0.70 -29.52
N SER A 507 -16.01 1.64 -30.14
CA SER A 507 -14.95 2.42 -29.49
C SER A 507 -15.41 3.84 -29.17
N VAL A 508 -16.25 4.00 -28.14
CA VAL A 508 -16.65 5.33 -27.64
C VAL A 508 -15.51 5.92 -26.81
N THR A 509 -14.93 7.01 -27.31
CA THR A 509 -13.79 7.66 -26.67
C THR A 509 -14.19 8.41 -25.40
N ARG A 510 -13.20 8.65 -24.54
CA ARG A 510 -13.36 9.51 -23.37
C ARG A 510 -13.88 10.91 -23.72
N SER A 511 -13.48 11.46 -24.87
CA SER A 511 -13.92 12.77 -25.35
C SER A 511 -15.40 12.76 -25.76
N GLU A 512 -15.87 11.68 -26.38
CA GLU A 512 -17.28 11.51 -26.76
C GLU A 512 -18.18 11.31 -25.55
N TRP A 513 -17.75 10.50 -24.57
CA TRP A 513 -18.44 10.41 -23.27
C TRP A 513 -18.52 11.77 -22.58
N ALA A 514 -17.42 12.54 -22.59
CA ALA A 514 -17.41 13.88 -22.03
C ALA A 514 -18.36 14.83 -22.79
N ALA A 515 -18.43 14.73 -24.12
CA ALA A 515 -19.35 15.52 -24.94
C ALA A 515 -20.83 15.17 -24.69
N LEU A 516 -21.16 13.89 -24.50
CA LEU A 516 -22.50 13.45 -24.14
C LEU A 516 -22.95 14.04 -22.79
N LEU A 517 -22.09 13.94 -21.76
CA LEU A 517 -22.39 14.51 -20.44
C LEU A 517 -22.50 16.03 -20.48
N ASP A 518 -21.69 16.68 -21.31
CA ASP A 518 -21.75 18.12 -21.52
C ASP A 518 -23.05 18.55 -22.22
N GLU A 519 -23.50 17.80 -23.23
CA GLU A 519 -24.79 18.05 -23.88
C GLU A 519 -25.96 17.86 -22.89
N MET A 520 -25.95 16.80 -22.07
CA MET A 520 -26.92 16.62 -20.98
C MET A 520 -26.88 17.78 -19.97
N GLY A 521 -25.69 18.32 -19.73
CA GLY A 521 -25.44 19.50 -18.90
C GLY A 521 -25.71 20.84 -19.59
N GLN A 522 -26.31 20.83 -20.79
CA GLN A 522 -26.57 22.02 -21.62
C GLN A 522 -25.30 22.86 -21.90
N ARG A 523 -24.18 22.17 -22.13
CA ARG A 523 -22.86 22.73 -22.45
C ARG A 523 -22.33 23.69 -21.38
N SER A 524 -22.65 23.40 -20.12
CA SER A 524 -22.23 24.18 -18.95
C SER A 524 -21.26 23.39 -18.08
N GLU A 525 -20.27 24.07 -17.50
CA GLU A 525 -19.40 23.48 -16.47
C GLU A 525 -20.16 23.19 -15.16
N ALA A 526 -21.28 23.88 -14.89
CA ALA A 526 -21.90 23.89 -13.58
C ALA A 526 -22.46 22.52 -13.13
N PRO A 527 -23.10 21.72 -14.00
CA PRO A 527 -23.46 20.33 -13.68
C PRO A 527 -22.26 19.45 -13.32
N PHE A 528 -21.15 19.55 -14.05
CA PHE A 528 -19.94 18.78 -13.72
C PHE A 528 -19.43 19.14 -12.33
N VAL A 529 -19.26 20.44 -12.03
CA VAL A 529 -18.77 20.89 -10.72
C VAL A 529 -19.66 20.37 -9.59
N ARG A 530 -20.99 20.55 -9.73
CA ARG A 530 -21.96 20.10 -8.73
C ARG A 530 -21.93 18.59 -8.52
N VAL A 531 -21.89 17.81 -9.60
CA VAL A 531 -21.85 16.34 -9.51
C VAL A 531 -20.56 15.88 -8.85
N VAL A 532 -19.41 16.46 -9.21
CA VAL A 532 -18.14 16.14 -8.55
C VAL A 532 -18.20 16.50 -7.06
N GLU A 533 -18.70 17.68 -6.70
CA GLU A 533 -18.83 18.09 -5.29
C GLU A 533 -19.74 17.16 -4.49
N ASP A 534 -20.86 16.72 -5.07
CA ASP A 534 -21.76 15.73 -4.47
C ASP A 534 -21.07 14.37 -4.28
N LEU A 535 -20.42 13.85 -5.33
CA LEU A 535 -19.67 12.59 -5.27
C LEU A 535 -18.56 12.63 -4.21
N LEU A 536 -17.78 13.71 -4.16
CA LEU A 536 -16.74 13.88 -3.16
C LEU A 536 -17.33 14.06 -1.75
N GLY A 537 -18.50 14.68 -1.61
CA GLY A 537 -19.24 14.77 -0.36
C GLY A 537 -19.72 13.40 0.16
N ARG A 538 -19.99 12.47 -0.76
CA ARG A 538 -20.35 11.07 -0.47
C ARG A 538 -19.15 10.15 -0.25
N GLY A 539 -17.92 10.61 -0.54
CA GLY A 539 -16.71 9.78 -0.51
C GLY A 539 -16.44 9.00 -1.82
N ASP A 540 -17.15 9.26 -2.90
CA ASP A 540 -16.98 8.61 -4.20
C ASP A 540 -15.87 9.27 -5.04
N GLY A 541 -14.64 9.16 -4.54
CA GLY A 541 -13.45 9.76 -5.15
C GLY A 541 -13.14 9.29 -6.56
N PRO A 542 -13.16 7.98 -6.86
CA PRO A 542 -12.87 7.48 -8.20
C PRO A 542 -13.84 8.04 -9.24
N LEU A 543 -15.15 8.04 -8.95
CA LEU A 543 -16.14 8.58 -9.88
C LEU A 543 -16.05 10.11 -9.96
N GLY A 544 -15.82 10.78 -8.82
CA GLY A 544 -15.60 12.23 -8.76
C GLY A 544 -14.42 12.68 -9.64
N LEU A 545 -13.29 11.97 -9.58
CA LEU A 545 -12.13 12.23 -10.45
C LEU A 545 -12.48 12.03 -11.93
N LYS A 546 -13.16 10.93 -12.27
CA LYS A 546 -13.56 10.62 -13.65
C LYS A 546 -14.43 11.74 -14.22
N VAL A 547 -15.45 12.18 -13.49
CA VAL A 547 -16.37 13.27 -13.90
C VAL A 547 -15.64 14.60 -14.00
N ALA A 548 -14.75 14.93 -13.05
CA ALA A 548 -13.97 16.18 -13.09
C ALA A 548 -13.10 16.25 -14.35
N GLU A 549 -12.40 15.17 -14.67
CA GLU A 549 -11.55 15.11 -15.84
C GLU A 549 -12.34 15.10 -17.16
N MET A 550 -13.52 14.46 -17.21
CA MET A 550 -14.42 14.60 -18.37
C MET A 550 -14.91 16.04 -18.53
N GLY A 551 -15.26 16.72 -17.44
CA GLY A 551 -15.60 18.13 -17.46
C GLY A 551 -14.46 18.99 -18.01
N LEU A 552 -13.22 18.72 -17.61
CA LEU A 552 -12.03 19.44 -18.09
C LEU A 552 -11.71 19.20 -19.58
N LEU A 553 -12.13 18.09 -20.17
CA LEU A 553 -12.03 17.88 -21.62
C LEU A 553 -12.94 18.83 -22.41
N ARG A 554 -14.02 19.31 -21.80
CA ARG A 554 -15.01 20.21 -22.43
C ARG A 554 -14.83 21.66 -22.00
N HIS A 555 -14.39 21.87 -20.77
CA HIS A 555 -14.20 23.16 -20.11
C HIS A 555 -12.75 23.30 -19.57
N PRO A 556 -11.71 23.27 -20.43
CA PRO A 556 -10.31 23.15 -20.00
C PRO A 556 -9.80 24.32 -19.14
N SER A 557 -10.39 25.51 -19.29
CA SER A 557 -10.05 26.71 -18.50
C SER A 557 -10.82 26.83 -17.18
N SER A 558 -11.66 25.84 -16.84
CA SER A 558 -12.47 25.89 -15.61
C SER A 558 -11.62 25.70 -14.36
N GLU A 559 -11.38 26.79 -13.62
CA GLU A 559 -10.69 26.68 -12.33
C GLU A 559 -11.48 25.88 -11.30
N LYS A 560 -12.82 25.89 -11.37
CA LYS A 560 -13.67 25.13 -10.44
C LYS A 560 -13.46 23.63 -10.64
N LEU A 561 -13.44 23.17 -11.89
CA LEU A 561 -13.18 21.77 -12.20
C LEU A 561 -11.74 21.36 -11.87
N GLN A 562 -10.75 22.25 -12.06
CA GLN A 562 -9.39 21.99 -11.62
C GLN A 562 -9.32 21.82 -10.09
N ARG A 563 -9.98 22.70 -9.32
CA ARG A 563 -10.06 22.55 -7.85
C ARG A 563 -10.77 21.26 -7.44
N ALA A 564 -11.84 20.90 -8.12
CA ALA A 564 -12.59 19.66 -7.86
C ALA A 564 -11.74 18.42 -8.18
N ARG A 565 -10.98 18.43 -9.29
CA ARG A 565 -10.00 17.39 -9.65
C ARG A 565 -8.93 17.24 -8.57
N THR A 566 -8.34 18.35 -8.10
CA THR A 566 -7.34 18.31 -7.03
C THR A 566 -7.91 17.71 -5.75
N LYS A 567 -9.13 18.11 -5.35
CA LYS A 567 -9.79 17.54 -4.16
C LYS A 567 -10.02 16.03 -4.30
N ALA A 568 -10.45 15.57 -5.48
CA ALA A 568 -10.62 14.15 -5.76
C ALA A 568 -9.30 13.38 -5.65
N LEU A 569 -8.22 13.91 -6.23
CA LEU A 569 -6.89 13.30 -6.15
C LEU A 569 -6.35 13.26 -4.71
N SER A 570 -6.47 14.34 -3.94
CA SER A 570 -6.06 14.35 -2.53
C SER A 570 -6.77 13.25 -1.73
N MET A 571 -8.08 13.07 -1.95
CA MET A 571 -8.85 12.01 -1.29
C MET A 571 -8.37 10.60 -1.69
N LEU A 572 -8.00 10.39 -2.96
CA LEU A 572 -7.48 9.11 -3.44
C LEU A 572 -6.06 8.83 -2.92
N ILE A 573 -5.20 9.85 -2.82
CA ILE A 573 -3.86 9.75 -2.22
C ILE A 573 -3.98 9.30 -0.76
N GLU A 574 -4.86 9.94 0.02
CA GLU A 574 -5.11 9.56 1.42
C GLU A 574 -5.64 8.13 1.54
N ARG A 575 -6.63 7.78 0.70
CA ARG A 575 -7.27 6.45 0.71
C ARG A 575 -6.30 5.31 0.42
N TYR A 576 -5.46 5.46 -0.60
CA TYR A 576 -4.62 4.36 -1.08
C TYR A 576 -3.25 4.28 -0.42
N SER A 577 -2.82 5.34 0.27
CA SER A 577 -1.54 5.33 0.99
C SER A 577 -1.29 4.11 1.91
N PRO A 578 -2.25 3.53 2.64
CA PRO A 578 -1.95 2.40 3.53
C PRO A 578 -1.94 1.03 2.84
N VAL A 579 -2.57 0.90 1.67
CA VAL A 579 -2.92 -0.42 1.10
C VAL A 579 -2.55 -0.60 -0.38
N ASP A 580 -2.36 0.48 -1.14
CA ASP A 580 -2.06 0.44 -2.58
C ASP A 580 -1.04 1.51 -2.96
N PRO A 581 0.27 1.21 -2.87
CA PRO A 581 1.33 2.16 -3.18
C PRO A 581 1.35 2.56 -4.66
N PHE A 582 0.92 1.69 -5.58
CA PHE A 582 0.95 2.03 -7.01
C PHE A 582 -0.06 3.13 -7.30
N ARG A 583 -1.31 2.98 -6.81
CA ARG A 583 -2.31 4.05 -6.90
C ARG A 583 -1.86 5.31 -6.17
N PHE A 584 -1.25 5.18 -4.99
CA PHE A 584 -0.69 6.32 -4.26
C PHE A 584 0.34 7.10 -5.10
N ILE A 585 1.31 6.41 -5.73
CA ILE A 585 2.34 7.05 -6.58
C ILE A 585 1.69 7.76 -7.76
N ILE A 586 0.80 7.08 -8.48
CA ILE A 586 0.15 7.60 -9.69
C ILE A 586 -0.70 8.84 -9.37
N TYR A 587 -1.54 8.76 -8.34
CA TYR A 587 -2.37 9.90 -7.94
C TYR A 587 -1.55 11.07 -7.42
N SER A 588 -0.44 10.80 -6.71
CA SER A 588 0.49 11.84 -6.26
C SER A 588 1.14 12.56 -7.44
N GLN A 589 1.55 11.83 -8.49
CA GLN A 589 2.08 12.40 -9.72
C GLN A 589 1.01 13.22 -10.46
N TRP A 590 -0.21 12.70 -10.60
CA TRP A 590 -1.32 13.41 -11.26
C TRP A 590 -1.76 14.67 -10.52
N ALA A 591 -1.58 14.70 -9.20
CA ALA A 591 -1.83 15.86 -8.34
C ALA A 591 -0.64 16.83 -8.28
N ASN A 592 0.54 16.42 -8.76
CA ASN A 592 1.81 17.08 -8.51
C ASN A 592 2.03 17.36 -7.00
N ALA A 593 1.77 16.34 -6.18
CA ALA A 593 1.80 16.42 -4.72
C ALA A 593 2.95 15.54 -4.16
N PRO A 594 4.21 16.03 -4.17
CA PRO A 594 5.32 15.28 -3.61
C PRO A 594 5.19 15.17 -2.08
N LEU A 595 5.58 14.02 -1.54
CA LEU A 595 5.57 13.74 -0.11
C LEU A 595 7.00 13.42 0.37
N PRO A 596 7.63 14.29 1.18
CA PRO A 596 8.97 14.05 1.73
C PRO A 596 9.04 12.81 2.62
N PRO A 597 10.21 12.16 2.75
CA PRO A 597 10.41 11.04 3.66
C PRO A 597 10.21 11.45 5.12
N VAL A 598 9.76 10.48 5.90
CA VAL A 598 9.73 10.59 7.37
C VAL A 598 11.17 10.55 7.88
N ALA A 599 11.52 11.39 8.85
CA ALA A 599 12.84 11.32 9.45
C ALA A 599 13.02 10.01 10.24
N GLY A 600 14.19 9.37 10.10
CA GLY A 600 14.56 8.21 10.90
C GLY A 600 14.60 8.49 12.41
N PRO A 601 14.78 7.45 13.24
CA PRO A 601 15.03 7.61 14.67
C PRO A 601 16.25 8.51 14.91
N ALA A 602 16.24 9.28 16.00
CA ALA A 602 17.38 10.12 16.37
C ALA A 602 18.63 9.24 16.55
N GLY A 603 19.68 9.48 15.75
CA GLY A 603 20.96 8.75 15.81
C GLY A 603 21.32 7.98 14.52
N GLU A 604 20.37 7.77 13.61
CA GLU A 604 20.68 7.26 12.26
C GLU A 604 21.05 8.43 11.35
N ALA A 605 22.35 8.73 11.27
CA ALA A 605 22.87 9.72 10.34
C ALA A 605 22.63 9.25 8.88
N ARG A 606 22.17 10.18 8.04
CA ARG A 606 21.91 9.99 6.59
C ARG A 606 23.14 9.49 5.82
#